data_AF-A0A5C7H055-F1
#
_entry.id   AF-A0A5C7H055-F1
#
_cell.length_a   1.000
_cell.length_b   1.000
_cell.length_c   1.000
_cell.angle_alpha   90.00
_cell.angle_beta   90.00
_cell.angle_gamma   90.00
#
_symmetry.space_group_name_H-M   'P 1'
#
loop_
_entity.id
_entity.type
_entity.pdbx_description
1 polymer ?
#
loop_
_entity_poly.entity_id
_entity_poly.type
_entity_poly.pdbx_seq_one_letter_code
_entity_poly.pdbx_strand_id
1 'polypeptide(L)'
;MAGSTISNNNHNNKLEGKVAIITGGASGIGEATVRLFADNGVRMIVIADIQDQLGQQVANSIGLHRCNYIHCDVTDEDQVKALVESTVRDHGQLDIMFSNAGIISSSDQTVLDLDLSAFDRLFAVNVRGMAACVKQAARAMVEGGVKGSIVCTGSVAASLGGKRRTDYHMSKHAVLGLVRSASVQLGSYGIRVNCVSPYGVATPATCKLYDIGMEDVEKLYEQHMSLKGDMLRARHVADAVLFLACSESELITDENELFAPSITISTVMAESSMCNHKLEDKVAIITGGASGIGEATARLFADHGVRMIIIADIQDELGQQVAISIGAHRCNYMHCDVTQEDQVRALVESTVKNYGQLDIMFSNAGIIGSPTIHQTVLDLDITAFDRMFAVNVRGMAACVKHAARAMVEGGVRGSIVCTASVAANHGGKKCTDYFMSKHAVLGLVRSASVQLGEYGIRVNCVSPYVLASPATCLVNGVGVEEVERLYDGNMLLNGVTLRAKHAADGVLFLASSESELITGHDLVVDGGFQLTRSVISSKHWPKQEFE
;
A
#
# COMPACT_ATOMS: atom_id res chain seq x y z
N MET A 1 -23.61 10.84 -61.75
CA MET A 1 -23.78 10.03 -60.53
C MET A 1 -22.42 9.47 -60.16
N ALA A 2 -21.66 10.19 -59.33
CA ALA A 2 -20.39 9.72 -58.80
C ALA A 2 -20.68 9.07 -57.45
N GLY A 3 -20.49 7.75 -57.37
CA GLY A 3 -20.61 7.00 -56.12
C GLY A 3 -19.42 7.33 -55.23
N SER A 4 -19.69 7.99 -54.10
CA SER A 4 -18.73 8.12 -53.00
C SER A 4 -18.67 6.78 -52.27
N THR A 5 -17.63 6.00 -52.54
CA THR A 5 -17.22 4.88 -51.70
C THR A 5 -16.82 5.45 -50.35
N ILE A 6 -17.65 5.22 -49.32
CA ILE A 6 -17.27 5.46 -47.93
C ILE A 6 -16.15 4.45 -47.63
N SER A 7 -14.92 4.93 -47.50
CA SER A 7 -13.82 4.11 -47.02
C SER A 7 -14.05 3.80 -45.54
N ASN A 8 -14.12 2.52 -45.21
CA ASN A 8 -14.14 2.00 -43.84
C ASN A 8 -12.75 2.10 -43.20
N ASN A 9 -12.18 3.30 -43.12
CA ASN A 9 -10.93 3.56 -42.39
C ASN A 9 -11.27 4.02 -40.97
N ASN A 10 -11.36 3.08 -40.02
CA ASN A 10 -11.37 3.42 -38.59
C ASN A 10 -10.78 2.27 -37.75
N HIS A 11 -9.57 1.82 -38.10
CA HIS A 11 -8.65 1.31 -37.07
C HIS A 11 -7.78 2.49 -36.67
N ASN A 12 -8.19 3.18 -35.60
CA ASN A 12 -7.34 4.19 -34.99
C ASN A 12 -6.09 3.47 -34.47
N ASN A 13 -4.96 3.62 -35.15
CA ASN A 13 -3.65 3.15 -34.67
C ASN A 13 -3.22 4.00 -33.46
N LYS A 14 -3.90 3.81 -32.33
CA LYS A 14 -3.76 4.64 -31.12
C LYS A 14 -2.34 4.62 -30.54
N LEU A 15 -1.54 3.61 -30.89
CA LEU A 15 -0.18 3.40 -30.40
C LEU A 15 0.86 3.44 -31.53
N GLU A 16 0.54 4.02 -32.69
CA GLU A 16 1.47 4.10 -33.83
C GLU A 16 2.84 4.63 -33.40
N GLY A 17 3.91 3.91 -33.77
CA GLY A 17 5.29 4.30 -33.46
C GLY A 17 5.75 4.05 -32.02
N LYS A 18 4.88 3.60 -31.11
CA LYS A 18 5.18 3.41 -29.69
C LYS A 18 5.90 2.08 -29.40
N VAL A 19 6.79 2.10 -28.41
CA VAL A 19 7.46 0.90 -27.86
C VAL A 19 6.92 0.63 -26.46
N ALA A 20 6.45 -0.59 -26.23
CA ALA A 20 5.83 -1.01 -24.96
C ALA A 20 6.55 -2.20 -24.34
N ILE A 21 6.72 -2.18 -23.01
CA ILE A 21 7.03 -3.37 -22.20
C ILE A 21 5.76 -3.78 -21.45
N ILE A 22 5.45 -5.07 -21.46
CA ILE A 22 4.32 -5.64 -20.71
C ILE A 22 4.83 -6.80 -19.84
N THR A 23 4.84 -6.62 -18.51
CA THR A 23 5.21 -7.69 -17.58
C THR A 23 4.02 -8.61 -17.31
N GLY A 24 4.27 -9.91 -17.14
CA GLY A 24 3.20 -10.91 -17.08
C GLY A 24 2.44 -11.03 -18.41
N GLY A 25 3.09 -10.71 -19.53
CA GLY A 25 2.46 -10.59 -20.84
C GLY A 25 2.20 -11.93 -21.55
N ALA A 26 2.61 -13.06 -20.98
CA ALA A 26 2.43 -14.37 -21.61
C ALA A 26 1.03 -14.95 -21.44
N SER A 27 0.19 -14.40 -20.54
CA SER A 27 -1.15 -14.94 -20.27
C SER A 27 -2.12 -13.89 -19.68
N GLY A 28 -3.40 -14.24 -19.61
CA GLY A 28 -4.41 -13.48 -18.87
C GLY A 28 -4.57 -12.03 -19.36
N ILE A 29 -4.57 -11.07 -18.42
CA ILE A 29 -4.69 -9.64 -18.72
C ILE A 29 -3.50 -9.16 -19.56
N GLY A 30 -2.28 -9.62 -19.25
CA GLY A 30 -1.07 -9.21 -19.95
C GLY A 30 -1.11 -9.63 -21.42
N GLU A 31 -1.44 -10.88 -21.72
CA GLU A 31 -1.60 -11.35 -23.11
C GLU A 31 -2.70 -10.59 -23.85
N ALA A 32 -3.85 -10.36 -23.21
CA ALA A 32 -4.94 -9.59 -23.82
C ALA A 32 -4.48 -8.17 -24.19
N THR A 33 -3.69 -7.52 -23.34
CA THR A 33 -3.09 -6.21 -23.62
C THR A 33 -2.06 -6.27 -24.76
N VAL A 34 -1.19 -7.29 -24.77
CA VAL A 34 -0.20 -7.49 -25.84
C VAL A 34 -0.91 -7.58 -27.20
N ARG A 35 -1.94 -8.42 -27.32
CA ARG A 35 -2.71 -8.57 -28.57
C ARG A 35 -3.41 -7.28 -28.95
N LEU A 36 -4.06 -6.62 -27.99
CA LEU A 36 -4.76 -5.36 -28.24
C LEU A 36 -3.80 -4.24 -28.71
N PHE A 37 -2.61 -4.16 -28.13
CA PHE A 37 -1.61 -3.17 -28.54
C PHE A 37 -1.13 -3.44 -29.97
N ALA A 38 -0.92 -4.71 -30.33
CA ALA A 38 -0.60 -5.12 -31.69
C ALA A 38 -1.71 -4.73 -32.69
N ASP A 39 -2.98 -4.85 -32.31
CA ASP A 39 -4.10 -4.43 -33.15
C ASP A 39 -4.20 -2.89 -33.30
N ASN A 40 -3.55 -2.12 -32.41
CA ASN A 40 -3.58 -0.66 -32.39
C ASN A 40 -2.29 0.01 -32.88
N GLY A 41 -1.54 -0.67 -33.74
CA GLY A 41 -0.41 -0.07 -34.47
C GLY A 41 0.87 0.14 -33.65
N VAL A 42 0.99 -0.46 -32.46
CA VAL A 42 2.25 -0.39 -31.69
C VAL A 42 3.44 -0.86 -32.54
N ARG A 43 4.57 -0.13 -32.44
CA ARG A 43 5.79 -0.40 -33.22
C ARG A 43 6.47 -1.67 -32.73
N MET A 44 6.61 -1.80 -31.41
CA MET A 44 7.22 -2.96 -30.78
C MET A 44 6.62 -3.21 -29.40
N ILE A 45 6.33 -4.47 -29.09
CA ILE A 45 5.96 -4.96 -27.77
C ILE A 45 7.05 -5.90 -27.28
N VAL A 46 7.53 -5.67 -26.07
CA VAL A 46 8.41 -6.60 -25.35
C VAL A 46 7.59 -7.27 -24.25
N ILE A 47 7.30 -8.55 -24.44
CA ILE A 47 6.69 -9.40 -23.42
C ILE A 47 7.79 -9.77 -22.43
N ALA A 48 7.58 -9.43 -21.15
CA ALA A 48 8.42 -9.84 -20.05
C ALA A 48 7.65 -10.81 -19.15
N ASP A 49 8.08 -12.07 -19.07
CA ASP A 49 7.41 -13.10 -18.27
C ASP A 49 8.45 -14.15 -17.83
N ILE A 50 8.04 -15.06 -16.95
CA ILE A 50 8.83 -16.26 -16.59
C ILE A 50 8.31 -17.50 -17.34
N GLN A 51 7.16 -17.41 -18.01
CA GLN A 51 6.55 -18.48 -18.77
C GLN A 51 7.09 -18.54 -20.20
N ASP A 52 8.34 -18.98 -20.36
CA ASP A 52 9.10 -18.94 -21.63
C ASP A 52 8.33 -19.46 -22.84
N GLN A 53 7.75 -20.66 -22.71
CA GLN A 53 7.05 -21.29 -23.81
C GLN A 53 5.80 -20.50 -24.24
N LEU A 54 5.00 -20.02 -23.28
CA LEU A 54 3.79 -19.26 -23.56
C LEU A 54 4.13 -17.88 -24.13
N GLY A 55 5.10 -17.18 -23.53
CA GLY A 55 5.54 -15.87 -24.00
C GLY A 55 6.05 -15.91 -25.43
N GLN A 56 6.88 -16.90 -25.77
CA GLN A 56 7.36 -17.10 -27.14
C GLN A 56 6.23 -17.44 -28.12
N GLN A 57 5.23 -18.23 -27.71
CA GLN A 57 4.07 -18.54 -28.53
C GLN A 57 3.23 -17.29 -28.83
N VAL A 58 2.96 -16.44 -27.83
CA VAL A 58 2.23 -15.17 -28.01
C VAL A 58 2.99 -14.27 -28.98
N ALA A 59 4.30 -14.06 -28.75
CA ALA A 59 5.14 -13.23 -29.62
C ALA A 59 5.17 -13.74 -31.07
N ASN A 60 5.34 -15.05 -31.28
CA ASN A 60 5.34 -15.67 -32.61
C ASN A 60 3.97 -15.51 -33.31
N SER A 61 2.87 -15.59 -32.57
CA SER A 61 1.51 -15.47 -33.14
C SER A 61 1.20 -14.06 -33.65
N ILE A 62 1.85 -13.03 -33.09
CA ILE A 62 1.73 -11.63 -33.51
C ILE A 62 2.75 -11.31 -34.61
N GLY A 63 3.93 -11.94 -34.53
CA GLY A 63 5.04 -11.77 -35.45
C GLY A 63 6.21 -11.02 -34.82
N LEU A 64 7.41 -11.60 -34.93
CA LEU A 64 8.64 -11.13 -34.27
C LEU A 64 9.10 -9.73 -34.71
N HIS A 65 8.56 -9.22 -35.82
CA HIS A 65 8.79 -7.85 -36.28
C HIS A 65 8.07 -6.78 -35.43
N ARG A 66 7.08 -7.18 -34.62
CA ARG A 66 6.27 -6.29 -33.77
C ARG A 66 6.16 -6.72 -32.31
N CYS A 67 6.50 -7.97 -32.01
CA CYS A 67 6.42 -8.50 -30.65
C CYS A 67 7.60 -9.43 -30.38
N ASN A 68 8.36 -9.17 -29.32
CA ASN A 68 9.43 -10.03 -28.85
C ASN A 68 9.14 -10.52 -27.41
N TYR A 69 9.74 -11.65 -27.04
CA TYR A 69 9.70 -12.20 -25.69
C TYR A 69 11.08 -12.10 -25.04
N ILE A 70 11.11 -11.73 -23.76
CA ILE A 70 12.30 -11.75 -22.91
C ILE A 70 11.93 -12.40 -21.58
N HIS A 71 12.70 -13.42 -21.18
CA HIS A 71 12.58 -13.98 -19.84
C HIS A 71 12.95 -12.90 -18.81
N CYS A 72 12.04 -12.63 -17.89
CA CYS A 72 12.28 -11.67 -16.82
C CYS A 72 11.47 -12.04 -15.58
N ASP A 73 12.17 -12.42 -14.52
CA ASP A 73 11.62 -12.46 -13.17
C ASP A 73 11.63 -11.06 -12.58
N VAL A 74 10.45 -10.48 -12.35
CA VAL A 74 10.33 -9.12 -11.77
C VAL A 74 10.85 -9.02 -10.34
N THR A 75 11.05 -10.14 -9.65
CA THR A 75 11.67 -10.15 -8.31
C THR A 75 13.19 -9.94 -8.37
N ASP A 76 13.80 -10.08 -9.53
CA ASP A 76 15.21 -9.80 -9.79
C ASP A 76 15.37 -8.41 -10.44
N GLU A 77 15.88 -7.44 -9.67
CA GLU A 77 16.04 -6.06 -10.17
C GLU A 77 17.01 -5.97 -11.34
N ASP A 78 18.05 -6.82 -11.38
CA ASP A 78 19.04 -6.81 -12.46
C ASP A 78 18.42 -7.31 -13.77
N GLN A 79 17.52 -8.30 -13.71
CA GLN A 79 16.74 -8.72 -14.88
C GLN A 79 15.81 -7.62 -15.38
N VAL A 80 15.11 -6.92 -14.48
CA VAL A 80 14.24 -5.79 -14.85
C VAL A 80 15.04 -4.66 -15.48
N LYS A 81 16.22 -4.36 -14.94
CA LYS A 81 17.15 -3.37 -15.50
C LYS A 81 17.60 -3.78 -16.89
N ALA A 82 18.08 -5.01 -17.07
CA ALA A 82 18.53 -5.54 -18.36
C ALA A 82 17.41 -5.55 -19.42
N LEU A 83 16.17 -5.87 -19.02
CA LEU A 83 14.97 -5.80 -19.85
C LEU A 83 14.75 -4.38 -20.40
N VAL A 84 14.79 -3.37 -19.53
CA VAL A 84 14.58 -1.98 -19.95
C VAL A 84 15.74 -1.47 -20.80
N GLU A 85 16.99 -1.71 -20.39
CA GLU A 85 18.18 -1.28 -21.14
C GLU A 85 18.24 -1.92 -22.54
N SER A 86 17.91 -3.21 -22.64
CA SER A 86 17.84 -3.89 -23.94
C SER A 86 16.72 -3.34 -24.83
N THR A 87 15.55 -3.07 -24.26
CA THR A 87 14.44 -2.44 -25.00
C THR A 87 14.84 -1.08 -25.57
N VAL A 88 15.47 -0.22 -24.78
CA VAL A 88 15.93 1.10 -25.24
C VAL A 88 17.03 0.97 -26.29
N ARG A 89 18.00 0.07 -26.08
CA ARG A 89 19.09 -0.16 -27.03
C ARG A 89 18.58 -0.67 -28.38
N ASP A 90 17.66 -1.62 -28.37
CA ASP A 90 17.24 -2.35 -29.57
C ASP A 90 16.07 -1.64 -30.30
N HIS A 91 15.31 -0.80 -29.60
CA HIS A 91 14.14 -0.10 -30.15
C HIS A 91 14.16 1.43 -29.98
N GLY A 92 15.27 1.98 -29.49
CA GLY A 92 15.58 3.41 -29.39
C GLY A 92 14.96 4.14 -28.21
N GLN A 93 13.82 3.67 -27.69
CA GLN A 93 13.10 4.31 -26.58
C GLN A 93 12.15 3.33 -25.89
N LEU A 94 11.63 3.74 -24.73
CA LEU A 94 10.48 3.11 -24.05
C LEU A 94 9.37 4.15 -23.89
N ASP A 95 8.22 3.94 -24.54
CA ASP A 95 7.07 4.85 -24.43
C ASP A 95 6.08 4.40 -23.35
N ILE A 96 5.87 3.09 -23.22
CA ILE A 96 4.81 2.52 -22.38
C ILE A 96 5.38 1.39 -21.52
N MET A 97 5.12 1.45 -20.21
CA MET A 97 5.36 0.33 -19.29
C MET A 97 4.04 -0.11 -18.69
N PHE A 98 3.60 -1.34 -18.99
CA PHE A 98 2.51 -1.99 -18.27
C PHE A 98 3.08 -2.96 -17.24
N SER A 99 3.19 -2.50 -16.00
CA SER A 99 3.63 -3.30 -14.86
C SER A 99 2.47 -4.14 -14.33
N ASN A 100 2.33 -5.35 -14.88
CA ASN A 100 1.17 -6.22 -14.70
C ASN A 100 1.49 -7.58 -14.04
N ALA A 101 2.74 -8.04 -14.08
CA ALA A 101 3.15 -9.26 -13.41
C ALA A 101 2.68 -9.27 -11.94
N GLY A 102 2.05 -10.37 -11.53
CA GLY A 102 1.48 -10.50 -10.20
C GLY A 102 0.98 -11.90 -9.91
N ILE A 103 0.96 -12.26 -8.64
CA ILE A 103 0.42 -13.51 -8.12
C ILE A 103 -0.70 -13.25 -7.10
N ILE A 104 -1.51 -14.26 -6.86
CA ILE A 104 -2.53 -14.28 -5.81
C ILE A 104 -1.99 -15.08 -4.63
N SER A 105 -2.52 -14.86 -3.42
CA SER A 105 -2.18 -15.61 -2.21
C SER A 105 -2.17 -17.11 -2.48
N SER A 106 -1.16 -17.82 -1.95
CA SER A 106 -1.06 -19.27 -2.10
C SER A 106 -2.02 -20.06 -1.21
N SER A 107 -2.73 -19.39 -0.30
CA SER A 107 -3.68 -19.97 0.65
C SER A 107 -4.88 -19.04 0.85
N ASP A 108 -6.00 -19.61 1.30
CA ASP A 108 -7.21 -18.86 1.68
C ASP A 108 -7.15 -18.39 3.14
N GLN A 109 -6.03 -17.77 3.50
CA GLN A 109 -5.72 -17.35 4.87
C GLN A 109 -6.53 -16.13 5.31
N THR A 110 -6.81 -16.04 6.60
CA THR A 110 -7.19 -14.83 7.33
C THR A 110 -5.95 -14.21 7.99
N VAL A 111 -6.14 -13.18 8.81
CA VAL A 111 -5.08 -12.60 9.64
C VAL A 111 -4.63 -13.55 10.76
N LEU A 112 -5.50 -14.47 11.21
CA LEU A 112 -5.18 -15.42 12.30
C LEU A 112 -4.14 -16.46 11.86
N ASP A 113 -4.21 -16.90 10.62
CA ASP A 113 -3.39 -17.95 10.00
C ASP A 113 -2.46 -17.41 8.90
N LEU A 114 -2.19 -16.09 8.91
CA LEU A 114 -1.33 -15.43 7.94
C LEU A 114 0.08 -16.04 7.94
N ASP A 115 0.46 -16.71 6.86
CA ASP A 115 1.79 -17.26 6.62
C ASP A 115 2.73 -16.14 6.12
N LEU A 116 3.67 -15.72 6.97
CA LEU A 116 4.61 -14.65 6.62
C LEU A 116 5.57 -15.06 5.50
N SER A 117 5.85 -16.36 5.30
CA SER A 117 6.68 -16.83 4.18
C SER A 117 5.94 -16.73 2.85
N ALA A 118 4.63 -17.02 2.84
CA ALA A 118 3.77 -16.82 1.67
C ALA A 118 3.57 -15.33 1.36
N PHE A 119 3.36 -14.53 2.40
CA PHE A 119 3.32 -13.08 2.33
C PHE A 119 4.60 -12.52 1.68
N ASP A 120 5.78 -12.94 2.12
CA ASP A 120 7.07 -12.43 1.61
C ASP A 120 7.22 -12.72 0.11
N ARG A 121 6.86 -13.92 -0.36
CA ARG A 121 6.85 -14.27 -1.79
C ARG A 121 5.87 -13.41 -2.59
N LEU A 122 4.67 -13.18 -2.06
CA LEU A 122 3.66 -12.35 -2.70
C LEU A 122 4.10 -10.89 -2.82
N PHE A 123 4.71 -10.33 -1.76
CA PHE A 123 5.22 -8.97 -1.75
C PHE A 123 6.43 -8.80 -2.68
N ALA A 124 7.29 -9.81 -2.78
CA ALA A 124 8.43 -9.79 -3.70
C ALA A 124 7.97 -9.57 -5.15
N VAL A 125 6.89 -10.24 -5.58
CA VAL A 125 6.33 -10.09 -6.93
C VAL A 125 5.48 -8.83 -7.04
N ASN A 126 4.43 -8.73 -6.23
CA ASN A 126 3.35 -7.74 -6.42
C ASN A 126 3.75 -6.31 -6.04
N VAL A 127 4.74 -6.15 -5.17
CA VAL A 127 5.13 -4.83 -4.62
C VAL A 127 6.56 -4.48 -5.00
N ARG A 128 7.54 -5.29 -4.58
CA ARG A 128 8.96 -5.02 -4.85
C ARG A 128 9.26 -5.08 -6.34
N GLY A 129 8.80 -6.13 -7.03
CA GLY A 129 8.99 -6.26 -8.48
C GLY A 129 8.28 -5.18 -9.28
N MET A 130 7.05 -4.82 -8.89
CA MET A 130 6.36 -3.68 -9.50
C MET A 130 7.12 -2.36 -9.30
N ALA A 131 7.68 -2.11 -8.12
CA ALA A 131 8.47 -0.92 -7.84
C ALA A 131 9.76 -0.89 -8.68
N ALA A 132 10.46 -2.01 -8.84
CA ALA A 132 11.62 -2.14 -9.73
C ALA A 132 11.24 -1.83 -11.19
N CYS A 133 10.13 -2.38 -11.66
CA CYS A 133 9.58 -2.11 -13.00
C CYS A 133 9.29 -0.62 -13.23
N VAL A 134 8.60 0.04 -12.29
CA VAL A 134 8.31 1.48 -12.40
C VAL A 134 9.59 2.30 -12.36
N LYS A 135 10.51 1.99 -11.43
CA LYS A 135 11.81 2.66 -11.30
C LYS A 135 12.62 2.63 -12.59
N GLN A 136 12.85 1.44 -13.15
CA GLN A 136 13.70 1.28 -14.33
C GLN A 136 13.05 1.90 -15.58
N ALA A 137 11.74 1.71 -15.77
CA ALA A 137 11.02 2.37 -16.85
C ALA A 137 11.06 3.90 -16.74
N ALA A 138 10.85 4.44 -15.55
CA ALA A 138 10.90 5.87 -15.30
C ALA A 138 12.29 6.45 -15.58
N ARG A 139 13.37 5.78 -15.17
CA ARG A 139 14.74 6.19 -15.50
C ARG A 139 14.95 6.28 -17.01
N ALA A 140 14.61 5.23 -17.74
CA ALA A 140 14.76 5.20 -19.20
C ALA A 140 13.95 6.31 -19.89
N MET A 141 12.72 6.56 -19.43
CA MET A 141 11.88 7.63 -19.96
C MET A 141 12.46 9.01 -19.66
N VAL A 142 12.94 9.26 -18.42
CA VAL A 142 13.55 10.54 -18.03
C VAL A 142 14.84 10.80 -18.80
N GLU A 143 15.75 9.81 -18.86
CA GLU A 143 17.04 9.90 -19.56
C GLU A 143 16.85 10.10 -21.07
N GLY A 144 15.85 9.43 -21.66
CA GLY A 144 15.50 9.58 -23.07
C GLY A 144 14.67 10.83 -23.40
N GLY A 145 14.24 11.61 -22.41
CA GLY A 145 13.32 12.75 -22.61
C GLY A 145 11.94 12.34 -23.14
N VAL A 146 11.50 11.12 -22.84
CA VAL A 146 10.25 10.53 -23.32
C VAL A 146 9.09 10.91 -22.39
N LYS A 147 8.07 11.55 -22.96
CA LYS A 147 6.76 11.74 -22.31
C LYS A 147 5.96 10.44 -22.38
N GLY A 148 6.30 9.50 -21.50
CA GLY A 148 5.77 8.13 -21.50
C GLY A 148 4.51 7.93 -20.64
N SER A 149 4.01 6.70 -20.64
CA SER A 149 2.92 6.24 -19.77
C SER A 149 3.31 4.96 -19.04
N ILE A 150 3.17 4.98 -17.71
CA ILE A 150 3.35 3.82 -16.85
C ILE A 150 1.98 3.43 -16.28
N VAL A 151 1.55 2.20 -16.53
CA VAL A 151 0.29 1.64 -16.03
C VAL A 151 0.62 0.50 -15.08
N CYS A 152 0.05 0.53 -13.88
CA CYS A 152 0.24 -0.51 -12.86
C CYS A 152 -1.05 -1.30 -12.65
N THR A 153 -0.94 -2.62 -12.48
CA THR A 153 -2.10 -3.47 -12.16
C THR A 153 -2.41 -3.47 -10.67
N GLY A 154 -3.44 -2.73 -10.29
CA GLY A 154 -4.03 -2.69 -8.95
C GLY A 154 -5.00 -3.85 -8.73
N SER A 155 -6.08 -3.55 -8.01
CA SER A 155 -7.24 -4.42 -7.76
C SER A 155 -8.27 -3.63 -6.96
N VAL A 156 -9.54 -4.00 -7.05
CA VAL A 156 -10.55 -3.55 -6.07
C VAL A 156 -10.14 -3.83 -4.61
N ALA A 157 -9.32 -4.87 -4.39
CA ALA A 157 -8.72 -5.20 -3.10
C ALA A 157 -7.78 -4.11 -2.56
N ALA A 158 -7.37 -3.16 -3.40
CA ALA A 158 -6.59 -1.98 -3.02
C ALA A 158 -7.43 -0.89 -2.32
N SER A 159 -8.76 -1.02 -2.31
CA SER A 159 -9.67 -0.05 -1.71
C SER A 159 -10.64 -0.69 -0.71
N LEU A 160 -10.74 -2.01 -0.70
CA LEU A 160 -11.66 -2.78 0.13
C LEU A 160 -10.90 -3.74 1.06
N GLY A 161 -11.49 -4.06 2.22
CA GLY A 161 -11.09 -5.20 3.04
C GLY A 161 -11.72 -6.50 2.54
N GLY A 162 -11.07 -7.63 2.83
CA GLY A 162 -11.55 -8.96 2.45
C GLY A 162 -11.60 -9.92 3.64
N LYS A 163 -12.54 -10.86 3.62
CA LYS A 163 -12.62 -11.95 4.60
C LYS A 163 -11.46 -12.94 4.53
N ARG A 164 -10.71 -12.91 3.43
CA ARG A 164 -9.61 -13.85 3.13
C ARG A 164 -8.51 -13.10 2.38
N ARG A 165 -7.31 -13.70 2.33
CA ARG A 165 -6.16 -13.26 1.53
C ARG A 165 -5.62 -11.89 1.97
N THR A 166 -5.42 -11.75 3.28
CA THR A 166 -4.94 -10.51 3.92
C THR A 166 -3.69 -9.95 3.24
N ASP A 167 -2.72 -10.80 2.92
CA ASP A 167 -1.48 -10.43 2.21
C ASP A 167 -1.74 -9.83 0.81
N TYR A 168 -2.67 -10.38 0.04
CA TYR A 168 -3.04 -9.83 -1.27
C TYR A 168 -3.63 -8.42 -1.14
N HIS A 169 -4.59 -8.22 -0.23
CA HIS A 169 -5.17 -6.90 0.04
C HIS A 169 -4.11 -5.88 0.46
N MET A 170 -3.18 -6.26 1.35
CA MET A 170 -2.06 -5.41 1.74
C MET A 170 -1.18 -5.04 0.55
N SER A 171 -0.81 -6.01 -0.30
CA SER A 171 0.03 -5.78 -1.48
C SER A 171 -0.61 -4.78 -2.47
N LYS A 172 -1.92 -4.91 -2.70
CA LYS A 172 -2.64 -4.07 -3.66
C LYS A 172 -2.86 -2.65 -3.14
N HIS A 173 -3.01 -2.47 -1.83
CA HIS A 173 -2.95 -1.14 -1.24
C HIS A 173 -1.54 -0.53 -1.39
N ALA A 174 -0.47 -1.29 -1.17
CA ALA A 174 0.91 -0.81 -1.33
C ALA A 174 1.19 -0.26 -2.74
N VAL A 175 0.64 -0.91 -3.78
CA VAL A 175 0.70 -0.46 -5.17
C VAL A 175 0.10 0.93 -5.37
N LEU A 176 -1.00 1.27 -4.70
CA LEU A 176 -1.56 2.63 -4.79
C LEU A 176 -0.60 3.69 -4.24
N GLY A 177 0.12 3.36 -3.16
CA GLY A 177 1.14 4.26 -2.60
C GLY A 177 2.29 4.52 -3.58
N LEU A 178 2.67 3.50 -4.37
CA LEU A 178 3.67 3.63 -5.44
C LEU A 178 3.15 4.53 -6.56
N VAL A 179 1.97 4.21 -7.11
CA VAL A 179 1.36 4.95 -8.22
C VAL A 179 1.20 6.42 -7.86
N ARG A 180 0.68 6.72 -6.66
CA ARG A 180 0.49 8.09 -6.18
C ARG A 180 1.78 8.86 -5.98
N SER A 181 2.84 8.20 -5.52
CA SER A 181 4.13 8.86 -5.33
C SER A 181 4.81 9.09 -6.68
N ALA A 182 4.80 8.08 -7.55
CA ALA A 182 5.40 8.15 -8.87
C ALA A 182 4.67 9.16 -9.77
N SER A 183 3.35 9.29 -9.70
CA SER A 183 2.58 10.28 -10.46
C SER A 183 2.99 11.72 -10.11
N VAL A 184 3.13 12.01 -8.82
CA VAL A 184 3.58 13.32 -8.31
C VAL A 184 5.03 13.61 -8.72
N GLN A 185 5.91 12.60 -8.69
CA GLN A 185 7.33 12.77 -8.94
C GLN A 185 7.66 12.85 -10.44
N LEU A 186 6.97 12.07 -11.27
CA LEU A 186 7.28 11.94 -12.69
C LEU A 186 6.48 12.91 -13.57
N GLY A 187 5.41 13.52 -13.04
CA GLY A 187 4.61 14.50 -13.76
C GLY A 187 5.41 15.70 -14.30
N SER A 188 6.46 16.15 -13.59
CA SER A 188 7.34 17.22 -14.06
C SER A 188 8.14 16.87 -15.33
N TYR A 189 8.28 15.58 -15.63
CA TYR A 189 8.93 15.07 -16.83
C TYR A 189 7.92 14.76 -17.95
N GLY A 190 6.63 14.99 -17.72
CA GLY A 190 5.56 14.62 -18.66
C GLY A 190 5.31 13.11 -18.75
N ILE A 191 5.75 12.35 -17.74
CA ILE A 191 5.49 10.91 -17.64
C ILE A 191 4.26 10.71 -16.74
N ARG A 192 3.27 9.99 -17.26
CA ARG A 192 2.02 9.69 -16.56
C ARG A 192 2.13 8.37 -15.82
N VAL A 193 1.58 8.28 -14.63
CA VAL A 193 1.52 7.03 -13.86
C VAL A 193 0.11 6.80 -13.37
N ASN A 194 -0.49 5.70 -13.79
CA ASN A 194 -1.89 5.35 -13.50
C ASN A 194 -2.03 3.90 -13.03
N CYS A 195 -3.18 3.57 -12.45
CA CYS A 195 -3.52 2.24 -12.00
C CYS A 195 -4.83 1.75 -12.63
N VAL A 196 -4.84 0.49 -13.08
CA VAL A 196 -6.08 -0.24 -13.41
C VAL A 196 -6.40 -1.22 -12.28
N SER A 197 -7.58 -1.10 -11.69
CA SER A 197 -8.01 -1.89 -10.52
C SER A 197 -9.22 -2.75 -10.85
N PRO A 198 -9.01 -3.91 -11.52
CA PRO A 198 -10.10 -4.80 -11.85
C PRO A 198 -10.68 -5.50 -10.61
N TYR A 199 -11.99 -5.81 -10.68
CA TYR A 199 -12.61 -6.86 -9.90
C TYR A 199 -12.08 -8.24 -10.34
N GLY A 200 -12.62 -9.33 -9.80
CA GLY A 200 -12.29 -10.68 -10.26
C GLY A 200 -12.42 -10.83 -11.77
N VAL A 201 -11.32 -11.22 -12.44
CA VAL A 201 -11.27 -11.53 -13.86
C VAL A 201 -10.82 -12.97 -14.01
N ALA A 202 -11.53 -13.74 -14.82
CA ALA A 202 -11.13 -15.11 -15.13
C ALA A 202 -9.82 -15.11 -15.92
N THR A 203 -8.78 -15.64 -15.29
CA THR A 203 -7.41 -15.77 -15.80
C THR A 203 -6.84 -17.12 -15.35
N PRO A 204 -5.74 -17.61 -15.94
CA PRO A 204 -5.09 -18.82 -15.45
C PRO A 204 -4.78 -18.79 -13.94
N ALA A 205 -4.43 -17.61 -13.41
CA ALA A 205 -4.18 -17.41 -11.98
C ALA A 205 -5.44 -17.67 -11.12
N THR A 206 -6.60 -17.15 -11.51
CA THR A 206 -7.85 -17.38 -10.79
C THR A 206 -8.40 -18.79 -10.99
N CYS A 207 -8.20 -19.40 -12.16
CA CYS A 207 -8.56 -20.80 -12.39
C CYS A 207 -7.78 -21.71 -11.45
N LYS A 208 -6.46 -21.51 -11.36
CA LYS A 208 -5.60 -22.26 -10.43
C LYS A 208 -5.97 -22.03 -8.96
N LEU A 209 -6.38 -20.81 -8.62
CA LEU A 209 -6.77 -20.43 -7.28
C LEU A 209 -8.02 -21.16 -6.78
N TYR A 210 -9.03 -21.30 -7.65
CA TYR A 210 -10.28 -21.96 -7.31
C TYR A 210 -10.31 -23.45 -7.68
N ASP A 211 -9.30 -23.92 -8.40
CA ASP A 211 -9.23 -25.26 -9.00
C ASP A 211 -10.45 -25.57 -9.88
N ILE A 212 -10.88 -24.59 -10.68
CA ILE A 212 -12.01 -24.69 -11.61
C ILE A 212 -11.67 -24.12 -12.99
N GLY A 213 -12.49 -24.46 -13.99
CA GLY A 213 -12.35 -23.96 -15.35
C GLY A 213 -12.66 -22.46 -15.48
N MET A 214 -12.18 -21.85 -16.56
CA MET A 214 -12.36 -20.41 -16.82
C MET A 214 -13.85 -19.99 -16.81
N GLU A 215 -14.73 -20.77 -17.45
CA GLU A 215 -16.18 -20.52 -17.46
C GLU A 215 -16.82 -20.55 -16.06
N ASP A 216 -16.29 -21.34 -15.13
CA ASP A 216 -16.84 -21.43 -13.79
C ASP A 216 -16.33 -20.30 -12.89
N VAL A 217 -15.08 -19.85 -13.08
CA VAL A 217 -14.59 -18.60 -12.48
C VAL A 217 -15.42 -17.41 -12.95
N GLU A 218 -15.72 -17.37 -14.24
CA GLU A 218 -16.58 -16.38 -14.88
C GLU A 218 -17.97 -16.32 -14.22
N LYS A 219 -18.65 -17.46 -14.09
CA LYS A 219 -19.94 -17.55 -13.38
C LYS A 219 -19.86 -17.15 -11.90
N LEU A 220 -18.77 -17.53 -11.21
CA LEU A 220 -18.56 -17.19 -9.81
C LEU A 220 -18.54 -15.66 -9.61
N TYR A 221 -17.84 -14.94 -10.48
CA TYR A 221 -17.76 -13.48 -10.42
C TYR A 221 -19.04 -12.78 -10.90
N GLU A 222 -19.74 -13.32 -11.90
CA GLU A 222 -21.02 -12.76 -12.40
C GLU A 222 -22.08 -12.61 -11.31
N GLN A 223 -22.12 -13.53 -10.34
CA GLN A 223 -23.07 -13.49 -9.23
C GLN A 223 -22.99 -12.19 -8.43
N HIS A 224 -21.82 -11.55 -8.43
CA HIS A 224 -21.51 -10.36 -7.64
C HIS A 224 -21.61 -9.07 -8.49
N MET A 225 -21.93 -9.19 -9.79
CA MET A 225 -22.06 -8.06 -10.71
C MET A 225 -23.48 -7.49 -10.75
N SER A 226 -23.56 -6.15 -10.67
CA SER A 226 -24.81 -5.38 -10.78
C SER A 226 -25.31 -5.29 -12.22
N LEU A 227 -24.40 -5.25 -13.20
CA LEU A 227 -24.75 -5.37 -14.62
C LEU A 227 -24.91 -6.86 -14.95
N LYS A 228 -26.13 -7.29 -15.28
CA LYS A 228 -26.45 -8.68 -15.62
C LYS A 228 -26.19 -8.93 -17.11
N GLY A 229 -25.55 -10.06 -17.43
CA GLY A 229 -25.32 -10.51 -18.80
C GLY A 229 -24.00 -10.07 -19.45
N ASP A 230 -23.28 -9.13 -18.85
CA ASP A 230 -21.95 -8.70 -19.30
C ASP A 230 -20.90 -8.94 -18.21
N MET A 231 -19.80 -9.56 -18.59
CA MET A 231 -18.78 -10.02 -17.65
C MET A 231 -17.46 -9.29 -17.84
N LEU A 232 -16.80 -8.95 -16.73
CA LEU A 232 -15.46 -8.39 -16.76
C LEU A 232 -14.46 -9.45 -17.26
N ARG A 233 -13.90 -9.25 -18.45
CA ARG A 233 -12.91 -10.12 -19.09
C ARG A 233 -11.55 -9.42 -19.15
N ALA A 234 -10.50 -10.20 -19.38
CA ALA A 234 -9.14 -9.68 -19.59
C ALA A 234 -9.09 -8.59 -20.67
N ARG A 235 -9.89 -8.73 -21.73
CA ARG A 235 -10.05 -7.73 -22.79
C ARG A 235 -10.52 -6.37 -22.28
N HIS A 236 -11.49 -6.32 -21.37
CA HIS A 236 -12.00 -5.05 -20.84
C HIS A 236 -10.94 -4.30 -20.02
N VAL A 237 -10.12 -5.03 -19.27
CA VAL A 237 -8.96 -4.44 -18.57
C VAL A 237 -7.92 -3.96 -19.58
N ALA A 238 -7.66 -4.73 -20.64
CA ALA A 238 -6.76 -4.33 -21.71
C ALA A 238 -7.23 -3.04 -22.42
N ASP A 239 -8.52 -2.87 -22.65
CA ASP A 239 -9.08 -1.64 -23.26
C ASP A 239 -8.83 -0.41 -22.38
N ALA A 240 -8.94 -0.54 -21.05
CA ALA A 240 -8.58 0.53 -20.11
C ALA A 240 -7.08 0.85 -20.12
N VAL A 241 -6.24 -0.19 -20.16
CA VAL A 241 -4.79 -0.03 -20.28
C VAL A 241 -4.41 0.67 -21.59
N LEU A 242 -5.07 0.34 -22.71
CA LEU A 242 -4.90 1.01 -24.00
C LEU A 242 -5.26 2.50 -23.90
N PHE A 243 -6.39 2.83 -23.27
CA PHE A 243 -6.80 4.21 -23.05
C PHE A 243 -5.77 4.99 -22.21
N LEU A 244 -5.31 4.42 -21.09
CA LEU A 244 -4.30 5.04 -20.23
C LEU A 244 -2.91 5.12 -20.90
N ALA A 245 -2.61 4.25 -21.87
CA ALA A 245 -1.36 4.25 -22.60
C ALA A 245 -1.31 5.29 -23.74
N CYS A 246 -2.45 5.61 -24.37
CA CYS A 246 -2.49 6.51 -25.54
C CYS A 246 -2.57 8.00 -25.17
N SER A 247 -2.53 8.87 -26.18
CA SER A 247 -2.60 10.33 -26.01
C SER A 247 -3.97 10.83 -25.60
N GLU A 248 -5.04 10.04 -25.74
CA GLU A 248 -6.40 10.44 -25.31
C GLU A 248 -6.49 10.65 -23.78
N SER A 249 -5.52 10.12 -23.04
CA SER A 249 -5.39 10.28 -21.57
C SER A 249 -4.23 11.21 -21.17
N GLU A 250 -3.82 12.16 -22.03
CA GLU A 250 -2.65 13.04 -21.79
C GLU A 250 -2.70 13.87 -20.51
N LEU A 251 -3.90 14.16 -19.99
CA LEU A 251 -4.11 14.88 -18.72
C LEU A 251 -4.40 13.95 -17.52
N ILE A 252 -4.38 12.63 -17.72
CA ILE A 252 -4.73 11.64 -16.71
C ILE A 252 -3.46 11.06 -16.10
N THR A 253 -3.24 11.35 -14.81
CA THR A 253 -2.18 10.80 -13.96
C THR A 253 -2.70 10.74 -12.53
N ASP A 254 -2.22 9.81 -11.72
CA ASP A 254 -2.74 9.52 -10.37
C ASP A 254 -4.17 8.92 -10.33
N GLU A 255 -4.72 8.50 -11.47
CA GLU A 255 -6.04 7.86 -11.49
C GLU A 255 -5.96 6.38 -11.13
N ASN A 256 -6.95 5.93 -10.36
CA ASN A 256 -7.20 4.53 -10.05
C ASN A 256 -8.55 4.12 -10.61
N GLU A 257 -8.56 3.63 -11.86
CA GLU A 257 -9.81 3.21 -12.52
C GLU A 257 -10.28 1.87 -11.92
N LEU A 258 -11.31 1.95 -11.07
CA LEU A 258 -11.98 0.81 -10.45
C LEU A 258 -12.98 0.18 -11.42
N PHE A 259 -12.75 -1.07 -11.83
CA PHE A 259 -13.71 -1.85 -12.60
C PHE A 259 -14.47 -2.79 -11.66
N ALA A 260 -15.48 -2.25 -10.99
CA ALA A 260 -16.31 -2.98 -10.02
C ALA A 260 -17.81 -2.68 -10.18
N PRO A 261 -18.70 -3.63 -9.88
CA PRO A 261 -20.12 -3.34 -9.67
C PRO A 261 -20.33 -2.50 -8.40
N SER A 262 -21.32 -1.60 -8.39
CA SER A 262 -21.66 -0.80 -7.20
C SER A 262 -22.05 -1.68 -6.01
N ILE A 263 -21.39 -1.51 -4.86
CA ILE A 263 -21.70 -2.21 -3.60
C ILE A 263 -22.30 -1.21 -2.60
N THR A 264 -23.43 -1.56 -1.99
CA THR A 264 -24.12 -0.74 -0.97
C THR A 264 -23.79 -1.26 0.44
N ILE A 265 -23.43 -0.38 1.37
CA ILE A 265 -23.22 -0.68 2.79
C ILE A 265 -24.16 0.22 3.62
N SER A 266 -24.80 -0.32 4.66
CA SER A 266 -25.67 0.40 5.60
C SER A 266 -25.07 0.42 7.01
N THR A 267 -25.25 1.54 7.73
CA THR A 267 -24.64 1.82 9.04
C THR A 267 -25.72 1.97 10.12
N VAL A 268 -25.41 1.60 11.36
CA VAL A 268 -26.26 1.80 12.55
C VAL A 268 -25.44 2.53 13.64
N MET A 269 -26.09 3.43 14.40
CA MET A 269 -25.47 4.27 15.44
C MET A 269 -25.66 3.69 16.86
N ALA A 270 -24.73 4.01 17.78
CA ALA A 270 -24.88 3.85 19.22
C ALA A 270 -24.33 5.06 19.99
N GLU A 271 -24.89 5.30 21.19
CA GLU A 271 -24.57 6.37 22.12
C GLU A 271 -23.50 5.95 23.15
N SER A 272 -22.74 6.92 23.67
CA SER A 272 -21.64 6.74 24.63
C SER A 272 -21.89 7.52 25.93
N SER A 273 -21.49 6.95 27.09
CA SER A 273 -21.39 7.63 28.39
C SER A 273 -19.93 7.90 28.76
N MET A 274 -19.62 9.11 29.26
CA MET A 274 -18.26 9.48 29.70
C MET A 274 -17.84 8.72 30.97
N CYS A 275 -16.72 7.98 30.89
CA CYS A 275 -16.02 7.42 32.05
C CYS A 275 -14.62 8.05 32.16
N ASN A 276 -14.21 8.44 33.37
CA ASN A 276 -12.87 9.00 33.63
C ASN A 276 -11.75 7.94 33.58
N HIS A 277 -12.07 6.64 33.73
CA HIS A 277 -11.14 5.52 33.61
C HIS A 277 -11.47 4.65 32.39
N LYS A 278 -11.14 5.17 31.20
CA LYS A 278 -11.52 4.56 29.91
C LYS A 278 -10.97 3.16 29.69
N LEU A 279 -9.88 2.79 30.37
CA LEU A 279 -9.14 1.54 30.17
C LEU A 279 -9.02 0.70 31.46
N GLU A 280 -9.91 0.88 32.44
CA GLU A 280 -9.85 0.14 33.69
C GLU A 280 -9.83 -1.38 33.47
N ASP A 281 -8.97 -2.07 34.22
CA ASP A 281 -8.72 -3.51 34.15
C ASP A 281 -8.15 -4.04 32.82
N LYS A 282 -7.84 -3.19 31.85
CA LYS A 282 -7.31 -3.59 30.54
C LYS A 282 -5.81 -3.91 30.56
N VAL A 283 -5.40 -4.90 29.78
CA VAL A 283 -3.99 -5.22 29.52
C VAL A 283 -3.63 -4.80 28.10
N ALA A 284 -2.59 -3.99 27.95
CA ALA A 284 -2.17 -3.42 26.69
C ALA A 284 -0.72 -3.80 26.32
N ILE A 285 -0.47 -4.07 25.05
CA ILE A 285 0.88 -4.11 24.46
C ILE A 285 1.04 -2.88 23.56
N ILE A 286 2.19 -2.21 23.65
CA ILE A 286 2.55 -1.08 22.79
C ILE A 286 3.91 -1.35 22.16
N THR A 287 3.95 -1.58 20.85
CA THR A 287 5.23 -1.71 20.11
C THR A 287 5.78 -0.35 19.71
N GLY A 288 7.10 -0.18 19.73
CA GLY A 288 7.71 1.15 19.57
C GLY A 288 7.37 2.07 20.75
N GLY A 289 7.18 1.50 21.94
CA GLY A 289 6.68 2.21 23.13
C GLY A 289 7.76 2.98 23.90
N ALA A 290 9.03 2.90 23.51
CA ALA A 290 10.11 3.56 24.24
C ALA A 290 10.22 5.07 23.94
N SER A 291 9.54 5.59 22.91
CA SER A 291 9.61 7.02 22.55
C SER A 291 8.38 7.49 21.76
N GLY A 292 8.28 8.81 21.55
CA GLY A 292 7.33 9.42 20.62
C GLY A 292 5.87 9.11 20.92
N ILE A 293 5.11 8.69 19.90
CA ILE A 293 3.67 8.34 20.03
C ILE A 293 3.47 7.16 20.98
N GLY A 294 4.35 6.15 20.92
CA GLY A 294 4.24 4.95 21.75
C GLY A 294 4.40 5.27 23.23
N GLU A 295 5.43 6.04 23.59
CA GLU A 295 5.63 6.50 24.97
C GLU A 295 4.46 7.38 25.45
N ALA A 296 4.05 8.37 24.64
CA ALA A 296 2.94 9.26 24.98
C ALA A 296 1.64 8.46 25.23
N THR A 297 1.41 7.41 24.44
CA THR A 297 0.26 6.50 24.60
C THR A 297 0.38 5.67 25.87
N ALA A 298 1.58 5.13 26.19
CA ALA A 298 1.80 4.36 27.41
C ALA A 298 1.48 5.20 28.67
N ARG A 299 1.97 6.44 28.72
CA ARG A 299 1.68 7.37 29.82
C ARG A 299 0.19 7.68 29.92
N LEU A 300 -0.44 8.02 28.79
CA LEU A 300 -1.87 8.33 28.74
C LEU A 300 -2.73 7.13 29.16
N PHE A 301 -2.36 5.90 28.77
CA PHE A 301 -3.08 4.70 29.19
C PHE A 301 -2.96 4.47 30.70
N ALA A 302 -1.79 4.73 31.28
CA ALA A 302 -1.58 4.66 32.73
C ALA A 302 -2.48 5.64 33.50
N ASP A 303 -2.61 6.87 32.99
CA ASP A 303 -3.49 7.90 33.56
C ASP A 303 -4.98 7.49 33.49
N HIS A 304 -5.36 6.69 32.48
CA HIS A 304 -6.73 6.18 32.29
C HIS A 304 -7.00 4.81 32.90
N GLY A 305 -6.17 4.38 33.86
CA GLY A 305 -6.48 3.25 34.75
C GLY A 305 -6.18 1.87 34.17
N VAL A 306 -5.42 1.78 33.07
CA VAL A 306 -4.98 0.49 32.52
C VAL A 306 -4.32 -0.38 33.61
N ARG A 307 -4.63 -1.68 33.60
CA ARG A 307 -4.11 -2.64 34.58
C ARG A 307 -2.62 -2.90 34.37
N MET A 308 -2.23 -3.10 33.12
CA MET A 308 -0.84 -3.37 32.76
C MET A 308 -0.56 -2.93 31.32
N ILE A 309 0.57 -2.25 31.13
CA ILE A 309 1.14 -1.91 29.83
C ILE A 309 2.44 -2.70 29.64
N ILE A 310 2.60 -3.33 28.49
CA ILE A 310 3.86 -3.93 28.06
C ILE A 310 4.44 -3.06 26.95
N ILE A 311 5.50 -2.33 27.27
CA ILE A 311 6.30 -1.61 26.29
C ILE A 311 7.19 -2.65 25.59
N ALA A 312 7.01 -2.75 24.28
CA ALA A 312 7.80 -3.59 23.40
C ALA A 312 8.63 -2.69 22.47
N ASP A 313 9.95 -2.76 22.57
CA ASP A 313 10.86 -1.95 21.76
C ASP A 313 12.21 -2.68 21.59
N ILE A 314 13.08 -2.13 20.75
CA ILE A 314 14.48 -2.57 20.63
C ILE A 314 15.43 -1.66 21.41
N GLN A 315 14.96 -0.48 21.84
CA GLN A 315 15.72 0.49 22.62
C GLN A 315 15.62 0.15 24.11
N ASP A 316 16.37 -0.86 24.55
CA ASP A 316 16.28 -1.45 25.89
C ASP A 316 16.34 -0.43 27.02
N GLU A 317 17.35 0.43 27.01
CA GLU A 317 17.57 1.41 28.07
C GLU A 317 16.42 2.43 28.14
N LEU A 318 15.98 2.95 26.99
CA LEU A 318 14.88 3.93 26.94
C LEU A 318 13.56 3.28 27.35
N GLY A 319 13.25 2.08 26.84
CA GLY A 319 12.02 1.37 27.15
C GLY A 319 11.91 1.02 28.65
N GLN A 320 13.01 0.59 29.26
CA GLN A 320 13.08 0.34 30.70
C GLN A 320 12.88 1.63 31.52
N GLN A 321 13.49 2.75 31.11
CA GLN A 321 13.32 4.04 31.78
C GLN A 321 11.86 4.50 31.74
N VAL A 322 11.17 4.38 30.59
CA VAL A 322 9.75 4.71 30.47
C VAL A 322 8.92 3.84 31.41
N ALA A 323 9.12 2.52 31.39
CA ALA A 323 8.37 1.60 32.25
C ALA A 323 8.57 1.88 33.75
N ILE A 324 9.81 2.15 34.18
CA ILE A 324 10.13 2.54 35.56
C ILE A 324 9.42 3.84 35.94
N SER A 325 9.41 4.83 35.04
CA SER A 325 8.79 6.14 35.30
C SER A 325 7.27 6.08 35.43
N ILE A 326 6.61 5.15 34.72
CA ILE A 326 5.17 4.90 34.87
C ILE A 326 4.90 4.07 36.15
N GLY A 327 5.83 3.16 36.48
CA GLY A 327 5.81 2.35 37.69
C GLY A 327 5.57 0.86 37.39
N ALA A 328 6.41 0.01 37.97
CA ALA A 328 6.43 -1.45 37.72
C ALA A 328 5.12 -2.19 38.03
N HIS A 329 4.21 -1.58 38.79
CA HIS A 329 2.89 -2.13 39.09
C HIS A 329 1.88 -1.93 37.94
N ARG A 330 2.18 -1.05 36.98
CA ARG A 330 1.32 -0.71 35.83
C ARG A 330 2.01 -0.83 34.47
N CYS A 331 3.34 -0.82 34.43
CA CYS A 331 4.08 -0.88 33.18
C CYS A 331 5.31 -1.78 33.31
N ASN A 332 5.53 -2.63 32.31
CA ASN A 332 6.73 -3.44 32.17
C ASN A 332 7.33 -3.26 30.77
N TYR A 333 8.61 -3.57 30.64
CA TYR A 333 9.35 -3.54 29.39
C TYR A 333 9.70 -4.96 28.94
N MET A 334 9.63 -5.21 27.64
CA MET A 334 10.13 -6.43 27.01
C MET A 334 10.82 -6.09 25.69
N HIS A 335 12.06 -6.53 25.51
CA HIS A 335 12.74 -6.41 24.23
C HIS A 335 11.95 -7.17 23.16
N CYS A 336 11.64 -6.49 22.05
CA CYS A 336 10.95 -7.10 20.91
C CYS A 336 11.29 -6.36 19.62
N ASP A 337 12.05 -7.01 18.76
CA ASP A 337 12.17 -6.64 17.36
C ASP A 337 10.98 -7.21 16.57
N VAL A 338 10.08 -6.32 16.13
CA VAL A 338 8.87 -6.71 15.38
C VAL A 338 9.18 -7.37 14.03
N THR A 339 10.40 -7.23 13.49
CA THR A 339 10.80 -7.96 12.27
C THR A 339 10.96 -9.46 12.53
N GLN A 340 11.16 -9.86 13.79
CA GLN A 340 11.31 -11.24 14.23
C GLN A 340 9.97 -11.77 14.76
N GLU A 341 9.25 -12.55 13.95
CA GLU A 341 7.91 -13.05 14.31
C GLU A 341 7.90 -13.83 15.63
N ASP A 342 8.96 -14.60 15.91
CA ASP A 342 9.10 -15.37 17.15
C ASP A 342 9.15 -14.48 18.40
N GLN A 343 9.76 -13.29 18.30
CA GLN A 343 9.78 -12.34 19.41
C GLN A 343 8.39 -11.74 19.64
N VAL A 344 7.65 -11.41 18.57
CA VAL A 344 6.27 -10.93 18.66
C VAL A 344 5.35 -11.98 19.28
N ARG A 345 5.48 -13.24 18.85
CA ARG A 345 4.76 -14.37 19.43
C ARG A 345 5.06 -14.51 20.93
N ALA A 346 6.34 -14.53 21.31
CA ALA A 346 6.76 -14.64 22.71
C ALA A 346 6.27 -13.47 23.57
N LEU A 347 6.25 -12.25 23.03
CA LEU A 347 5.70 -11.06 23.68
C LEU A 347 4.22 -11.23 24.02
N VAL A 348 3.41 -11.68 23.06
CA VAL A 348 1.98 -11.90 23.27
C VAL A 348 1.73 -13.06 24.25
N GLU A 349 2.40 -14.19 24.05
CA GLU A 349 2.28 -15.37 24.94
C GLU A 349 2.68 -15.04 26.38
N SER A 350 3.79 -14.32 26.57
CA SER A 350 4.23 -13.83 27.88
C SER A 350 3.20 -12.92 28.53
N THR A 351 2.60 -12.01 27.76
CA THR A 351 1.56 -11.10 28.25
C THR A 351 0.33 -11.85 28.74
N VAL A 352 -0.18 -12.79 27.93
CA VAL A 352 -1.34 -13.61 28.32
C VAL A 352 -1.00 -14.49 29.54
N LYS A 353 0.18 -15.11 29.55
CA LYS A 353 0.63 -15.95 30.67
C LYS A 353 0.71 -15.19 31.99
N ASN A 354 1.24 -13.97 31.97
CA ASN A 354 1.50 -13.20 33.19
C ASN A 354 0.30 -12.38 33.66
N TYR A 355 -0.59 -11.97 32.75
CA TYR A 355 -1.68 -11.04 33.04
C TYR A 355 -3.08 -11.58 32.67
N GLY A 356 -3.16 -12.85 32.27
CA GLY A 356 -4.38 -13.62 32.01
C GLY A 356 -5.03 -13.36 30.65
N GLN A 357 -4.82 -12.19 30.04
CA GLN A 357 -5.45 -11.78 28.79
C GLN A 357 -4.64 -10.69 28.08
N LEU A 358 -5.00 -10.41 26.83
CA LEU A 358 -4.59 -9.22 26.09
C LEU A 358 -5.85 -8.50 25.60
N ASP A 359 -6.08 -7.27 26.05
CA ASP A 359 -7.24 -6.47 25.65
C ASP A 359 -6.93 -5.52 24.49
N ILE A 360 -5.72 -4.94 24.50
CA ILE A 360 -5.34 -3.86 23.58
C ILE A 360 -3.98 -4.17 22.95
N MET A 361 -3.92 -4.14 21.62
CA MET A 361 -2.66 -4.14 20.88
C MET A 361 -2.50 -2.81 20.15
N PHE A 362 -1.55 -1.99 20.57
CA PHE A 362 -1.12 -0.83 19.80
C PHE A 362 0.14 -1.17 19.00
N SER A 363 -0.06 -1.57 17.74
CA SER A 363 1.03 -1.88 16.81
C SER A 363 1.57 -0.59 16.19
N ASN A 364 2.54 0.01 16.87
CA ASN A 364 3.07 1.34 16.56
C ASN A 364 4.52 1.36 16.06
N ALA A 365 5.31 0.33 16.32
CA ALA A 365 6.69 0.25 15.84
C ALA A 365 6.79 0.56 14.34
N GLY A 366 7.74 1.42 13.98
CA GLY A 366 7.91 1.86 12.60
C GLY A 366 9.15 2.72 12.41
N ILE A 367 9.67 2.72 11.19
CA ILE A 367 10.77 3.58 10.75
C ILE A 367 10.33 4.51 9.62
N ILE A 368 11.04 5.63 9.49
CA ILE A 368 10.89 6.59 8.40
C ILE A 368 12.22 6.66 7.68
N GLY A 369 12.22 6.38 6.38
CA GLY A 369 13.17 6.78 5.33
C GLY A 369 14.69 6.71 5.56
N SER A 370 15.25 6.30 6.69
CA SER A 370 16.69 6.42 6.93
C SER A 370 17.48 5.23 6.34
N PRO A 371 18.56 5.45 5.54
CA PRO A 371 19.21 6.73 5.24
C PRO A 371 18.70 7.46 3.97
N THR A 372 17.76 6.89 3.21
CA THR A 372 17.29 7.39 1.90
C THR A 372 16.01 8.24 1.97
N ILE A 373 15.97 9.21 2.89
CA ILE A 373 14.80 10.07 3.18
C ILE A 373 14.39 11.01 2.02
N HIS A 374 15.19 11.05 0.97
CA HIS A 374 14.95 11.87 -0.21
C HIS A 374 14.69 11.05 -1.46
N GLN A 375 14.62 9.72 -1.34
CA GLN A 375 14.39 8.88 -2.49
C GLN A 375 13.03 9.16 -3.12
N THR A 376 13.08 9.36 -4.41
CA THR A 376 11.98 9.29 -5.36
C THR A 376 11.91 7.87 -5.93
N VAL A 377 11.00 7.65 -6.87
CA VAL A 377 10.93 6.40 -7.63
C VAL A 377 12.16 6.19 -8.50
N LEU A 378 12.85 7.26 -8.91
CA LEU A 378 14.05 7.17 -9.76
C LEU A 378 15.25 6.61 -8.99
N ASP A 379 15.37 6.86 -7.70
CA ASP A 379 16.51 6.49 -6.85
C ASP A 379 16.11 5.56 -5.70
N LEU A 380 14.94 4.92 -5.81
CA LEU A 380 14.43 3.96 -4.83
C LEU A 380 15.46 2.87 -4.53
N ASP A 381 16.02 2.87 -3.33
CA ASP A 381 16.96 1.86 -2.85
C ASP A 381 16.17 0.64 -2.36
N ILE A 382 16.34 -0.48 -3.06
CA ILE A 382 15.63 -1.72 -2.75
C ILE A 382 16.01 -2.29 -1.39
N THR A 383 17.26 -2.11 -0.94
CA THR A 383 17.68 -2.57 0.40
C THR A 383 17.01 -1.73 1.49
N ALA A 384 16.90 -0.42 1.28
CA ALA A 384 16.19 0.47 2.21
C ALA A 384 14.68 0.17 2.22
N PHE A 385 14.10 -0.06 1.05
CA PHE A 385 12.72 -0.51 0.87
C PHE A 385 12.45 -1.81 1.66
N ASP A 386 13.30 -2.83 1.52
CA ASP A 386 13.11 -4.12 2.18
C ASP A 386 13.14 -3.97 3.72
N ARG A 387 14.07 -3.17 4.26
CA ARG A 387 14.10 -2.84 5.69
C ARG A 387 12.82 -2.13 6.14
N MET A 388 12.32 -1.19 5.34
CA MET A 388 11.11 -0.47 5.66
C MET A 388 9.87 -1.36 5.68
N PHE A 389 9.73 -2.25 4.70
CA PHE A 389 8.63 -3.21 4.66
C PHE A 389 8.73 -4.26 5.77
N ALA A 390 9.95 -4.70 6.12
CA ALA A 390 10.16 -5.62 7.23
C ALA A 390 9.61 -5.06 8.56
N VAL A 391 9.88 -3.77 8.86
CA VAL A 391 9.39 -3.13 10.09
C VAL A 391 7.93 -2.70 9.95
N ASN A 392 7.62 -1.83 8.99
CA ASN A 392 6.34 -1.11 8.94
C ASN A 392 5.17 -1.98 8.49
N VAL A 393 5.42 -3.06 7.75
CA VAL A 393 4.37 -3.88 7.12
C VAL A 393 4.39 -5.30 7.69
N ARG A 394 5.49 -6.04 7.50
CA ARG A 394 5.61 -7.43 7.94
C ARG A 394 5.54 -7.54 9.46
N GLY A 395 6.29 -6.71 10.19
CA GLY A 395 6.27 -6.70 11.66
C GLY A 395 4.91 -6.28 12.24
N MET A 396 4.23 -5.32 11.61
CA MET A 396 2.87 -4.95 11.98
C MET A 396 1.88 -6.09 11.72
N ALA A 397 1.99 -6.80 10.60
CA ALA A 397 1.15 -7.96 10.32
C ALA A 397 1.35 -9.09 11.35
N ALA A 398 2.59 -9.35 11.76
CA ALA A 398 2.89 -10.29 12.85
C ALA A 398 2.24 -9.87 14.17
N CYS A 399 2.34 -8.58 14.50
CA CYS A 399 1.72 -7.98 15.70
C CYS A 399 0.20 -8.18 15.71
N VAL A 400 -0.47 -7.84 14.62
CA VAL A 400 -1.93 -8.00 14.49
C VAL A 400 -2.31 -9.48 14.55
N LYS A 401 -1.61 -10.35 13.83
CA LYS A 401 -1.85 -11.81 13.80
C LYS A 401 -1.81 -12.41 15.21
N HIS A 402 -0.70 -12.25 15.93
CA HIS A 402 -0.51 -12.92 17.23
C HIS A 402 -1.41 -12.32 18.31
N ALA A 403 -1.61 -10.99 18.32
CA ALA A 403 -2.57 -10.36 19.23
C ALA A 403 -4.01 -10.84 18.97
N ALA A 404 -4.43 -10.90 17.70
CA ALA A 404 -5.76 -11.36 17.32
C ALA A 404 -5.98 -12.83 17.72
N ARG A 405 -4.99 -13.71 17.49
CA ARG A 405 -5.07 -15.10 17.94
C ARG A 405 -5.26 -15.20 19.45
N ALA A 406 -4.45 -14.51 20.23
CA ALA A 406 -4.58 -14.51 21.69
C ALA A 406 -5.95 -13.98 22.16
N MET A 407 -6.47 -12.93 21.52
CA MET A 407 -7.80 -12.40 21.82
C MET A 407 -8.91 -13.40 21.48
N VAL A 408 -8.85 -14.05 20.30
CA VAL A 408 -9.84 -15.04 19.87
C VAL A 408 -9.80 -16.28 20.77
N GLU A 409 -8.62 -16.84 21.02
CA GLU A 409 -8.41 -18.03 21.86
C GLU A 409 -8.84 -17.76 23.32
N GLY A 410 -8.62 -16.54 23.82
CA GLY A 410 -9.05 -16.11 25.15
C GLY A 410 -10.51 -15.65 25.25
N GLY A 411 -11.25 -15.58 24.14
CA GLY A 411 -12.62 -15.03 24.13
C GLY A 411 -12.70 -13.53 24.46
N VAL A 412 -11.63 -12.78 24.21
CA VAL A 412 -11.52 -11.36 24.53
C VAL A 412 -12.07 -10.50 23.38
N ARG A 413 -13.05 -9.66 23.69
CA ARG A 413 -13.55 -8.60 22.81
C ARG A 413 -12.60 -7.39 22.87
N GLY A 414 -11.45 -7.51 22.20
CA GLY A 414 -10.34 -6.56 22.28
C GLY A 414 -10.34 -5.42 21.25
N SER A 415 -9.29 -4.60 21.29
CA SER A 415 -9.02 -3.53 20.31
C SER A 415 -7.58 -3.61 19.81
N ILE A 416 -7.43 -3.60 18.49
CA ILE A 416 -6.14 -3.50 17.82
C ILE A 416 -6.08 -2.13 17.12
N VAL A 417 -5.07 -1.34 17.45
CA VAL A 417 -4.81 -0.04 16.84
C VAL A 417 -3.47 -0.10 16.13
N CYS A 418 -3.42 0.33 14.87
CA CYS A 418 -2.20 0.39 14.07
C CYS A 418 -1.78 1.84 13.81
N THR A 419 -0.47 2.10 13.79
CA THR A 419 0.03 3.43 13.38
C THR A 419 0.21 3.50 11.86
N ALA A 420 -0.72 4.16 11.18
CA ALA A 420 -0.64 4.49 9.76
C ALA A 420 0.06 5.86 9.59
N SER A 421 -0.44 6.73 8.72
CA SER A 421 0.05 8.09 8.47
C SER A 421 -0.87 8.77 7.47
N VAL A 422 -0.90 10.10 7.42
CA VAL A 422 -1.52 10.81 6.27
C VAL A 422 -1.00 10.31 4.91
N ALA A 423 0.25 9.82 4.88
CA ALA A 423 0.89 9.20 3.72
C ALA A 423 0.20 7.92 3.23
N ALA A 424 -0.72 7.34 4.00
CA ALA A 424 -1.50 6.18 3.61
C ALA A 424 -2.62 6.50 2.61
N ASN A 425 -2.95 7.78 2.42
CA ASN A 425 -4.09 8.22 1.61
C ASN A 425 -3.70 9.05 0.38
N HIS A 426 -2.43 9.40 0.22
CA HIS A 426 -1.98 10.22 -0.89
C HIS A 426 -0.50 9.99 -1.22
N GLY A 427 -0.02 10.43 -2.38
CA GLY A 427 1.40 10.34 -2.76
C GLY A 427 2.26 11.47 -2.23
N GLY A 428 3.57 11.27 -2.24
CA GLY A 428 4.56 12.26 -1.84
C GLY A 428 5.69 12.45 -2.85
N LYS A 429 6.37 13.61 -2.78
CA LYS A 429 7.53 13.93 -3.63
C LYS A 429 8.80 13.15 -3.27
N LYS A 430 8.84 12.54 -2.09
CA LYS A 430 9.98 11.83 -1.49
C LYS A 430 9.47 10.67 -0.63
N CYS A 431 10.35 9.77 -0.23
CA CYS A 431 10.08 8.61 0.64
C CYS A 431 9.08 7.61 0.01
N THR A 432 9.22 7.29 -1.27
CA THR A 432 8.27 6.43 -2.01
C THR A 432 7.94 5.13 -1.27
N ASP A 433 8.94 4.44 -0.72
CA ASP A 433 8.76 3.22 0.09
C ASP A 433 7.91 3.45 1.35
N TYR A 434 8.06 4.58 2.02
CA TYR A 434 7.27 4.93 3.20
C TYR A 434 5.80 5.10 2.84
N PHE A 435 5.51 5.84 1.77
CA PHE A 435 4.16 5.98 1.24
C PHE A 435 3.54 4.62 0.89
N MET A 436 4.29 3.75 0.21
CA MET A 436 3.85 2.39 -0.09
C MET A 436 3.57 1.58 1.19
N SER A 437 4.47 1.63 2.18
CA SER A 437 4.33 0.88 3.44
C SER A 437 3.07 1.31 4.22
N LYS A 438 2.77 2.61 4.27
CA LYS A 438 1.61 3.14 5.00
C LYS A 438 0.29 2.87 4.28
N HIS A 439 0.29 2.81 2.94
CA HIS A 439 -0.87 2.29 2.22
C HIS A 439 -1.09 0.80 2.54
N ALA A 440 -0.03 -0.03 2.58
CA ALA A 440 -0.14 -1.45 2.90
C ALA A 440 -0.80 -1.70 4.27
N VAL A 441 -0.50 -0.84 5.26
CA VAL A 441 -1.13 -0.86 6.60
C VAL A 441 -2.65 -0.70 6.52
N LEU A 442 -3.18 0.17 5.65
CA LEU A 442 -4.63 0.28 5.48
C LEU A 442 -5.26 -1.02 4.95
N GLY A 443 -4.55 -1.70 4.05
CA GLY A 443 -5.00 -3.01 3.55
C GLY A 443 -5.07 -4.08 4.65
N LEU A 444 -4.10 -4.06 5.58
CA LEU A 444 -4.09 -4.92 6.77
C LEU A 444 -5.27 -4.60 7.69
N VAL A 445 -5.42 -3.33 8.07
CA VAL A 445 -6.47 -2.86 8.99
C VAL A 445 -7.86 -3.21 8.45
N ARG A 446 -8.12 -2.94 7.17
CA ARG A 446 -9.41 -3.23 6.52
C ARG A 446 -9.71 -4.73 6.42
N SER A 447 -8.70 -5.56 6.17
CA SER A 447 -8.91 -7.02 6.08
C SER A 447 -9.11 -7.62 7.47
N ALA A 448 -8.26 -7.25 8.43
CA ALA A 448 -8.35 -7.72 9.80
C ALA A 448 -9.65 -7.27 10.48
N SER A 449 -10.15 -6.06 10.22
CA SER A 449 -11.42 -5.59 10.78
C SER A 449 -12.61 -6.43 10.31
N VAL A 450 -12.66 -6.79 9.03
CA VAL A 450 -13.70 -7.64 8.44
C VAL A 450 -13.64 -9.06 9.02
N GLN A 451 -12.44 -9.58 9.23
CA GLN A 451 -12.21 -10.94 9.72
C GLN A 451 -12.43 -11.09 11.22
N LEU A 452 -12.09 -10.07 12.01
CA LEU A 452 -12.10 -10.14 13.46
C LEU A 452 -13.39 -9.59 14.10
N GLY A 453 -14.22 -8.89 13.31
CA GLY A 453 -15.47 -8.32 13.77
C GLY A 453 -16.46 -9.37 14.33
N GLU A 454 -16.46 -10.60 13.78
CA GLU A 454 -17.32 -11.69 14.30
C GLU A 454 -16.97 -12.10 15.74
N TYR A 455 -15.72 -11.89 16.16
CA TYR A 455 -15.25 -12.14 17.53
C TYR A 455 -15.41 -10.92 18.45
N GLY A 456 -15.95 -9.82 17.93
CA GLY A 456 -16.05 -8.55 18.67
C GLY A 456 -14.71 -7.84 18.87
N ILE A 457 -13.69 -8.19 18.08
CA ILE A 457 -12.38 -7.53 18.10
C ILE A 457 -12.38 -6.42 17.05
N ARG A 458 -12.03 -5.21 17.46
CA ARG A 458 -11.99 -4.03 16.57
C ARG A 458 -10.57 -3.83 16.07
N VAL A 459 -10.44 -3.43 14.79
CA VAL A 459 -9.13 -3.12 14.20
C VAL A 459 -9.21 -1.77 13.50
N ASN A 460 -8.47 -0.78 13.98
CA ASN A 460 -8.45 0.57 13.42
C ASN A 460 -7.01 1.06 13.26
N CYS A 461 -6.83 2.21 12.60
CA CYS A 461 -5.56 2.91 12.59
C CYS A 461 -5.69 4.38 12.97
N VAL A 462 -4.59 4.93 13.47
CA VAL A 462 -4.37 6.36 13.63
C VAL A 462 -3.39 6.84 12.56
N SER A 463 -3.71 7.93 11.88
CA SER A 463 -2.93 8.51 10.78
C SER A 463 -2.54 9.95 11.09
N PRO A 464 -1.48 10.17 11.88
CA PRO A 464 -1.00 11.51 12.18
C PRO A 464 -0.34 12.17 10.96
N TYR A 465 -0.39 13.50 10.92
CA TYR A 465 0.55 14.32 10.15
C TYR A 465 1.94 14.30 10.79
N VAL A 466 2.91 14.98 10.15
CA VAL A 466 4.27 15.05 10.67
C VAL A 466 4.24 15.69 12.06
N LEU A 467 4.83 14.98 13.02
CA LEU A 467 5.06 15.47 14.38
C LEU A 467 6.53 15.33 14.72
N ALA A 468 7.01 16.14 15.65
CA ALA A 468 8.35 16.02 16.17
C ALA A 468 8.52 14.72 16.97
N SER A 469 9.48 13.91 16.54
CA SER A 469 9.88 12.64 17.15
C SER A 469 11.36 12.42 16.85
N PRO A 470 12.07 11.53 17.56
CA PRO A 470 13.46 11.23 17.24
C PRO A 470 13.67 10.88 15.76
N ALA A 471 12.75 10.12 15.16
CA ALA A 471 12.79 9.76 13.75
C ALA A 471 12.65 11.00 12.83
N THR A 472 11.69 11.88 13.07
CA THR A 472 11.47 13.05 12.20
C THR A 472 12.53 14.13 12.41
N CYS A 473 13.07 14.28 13.63
CA CYS A 473 14.22 15.14 13.90
C CYS A 473 15.48 14.63 13.15
N LEU A 474 15.74 13.33 13.22
CA LEU A 474 16.85 12.69 12.50
C LEU A 474 16.70 12.88 10.98
N VAL A 475 15.49 12.65 10.45
CA VAL A 475 15.17 12.82 9.03
C VAL A 475 15.35 14.27 8.57
N ASN A 476 14.94 15.25 9.37
CA ASN A 476 15.08 16.65 8.96
C ASN A 476 16.47 17.24 9.29
N GLY A 477 17.29 16.55 10.08
CA GLY A 477 18.57 17.06 10.56
C GLY A 477 18.43 18.26 11.51
N VAL A 478 17.26 18.40 12.15
CA VAL A 478 16.93 19.55 13.00
C VAL A 478 16.28 19.09 14.32
N GLY A 479 16.30 19.98 15.32
CA GLY A 479 15.69 19.72 16.62
C GLY A 479 14.15 19.76 16.59
N VAL A 480 13.53 19.35 17.69
CA VAL A 480 12.07 19.29 17.88
C VAL A 480 11.38 20.60 17.50
N GLU A 481 11.86 21.73 18.05
CA GLU A 481 11.24 23.05 17.80
C GLU A 481 11.26 23.44 16.33
N GLU A 482 12.31 23.06 15.59
CA GLU A 482 12.39 23.36 14.16
C GLU A 482 11.48 22.47 13.34
N VAL A 483 11.34 21.18 13.69
CA VAL A 483 10.33 20.32 13.08
C VAL A 483 8.93 20.90 13.32
N GLU A 484 8.60 21.27 14.55
CA GLU A 484 7.30 21.89 14.88
C GLU A 484 7.06 23.15 14.01
N ARG A 485 8.03 24.07 13.94
CA ARG A 485 7.93 25.29 13.11
C ARG A 485 7.77 25.00 11.61
N LEU A 486 8.50 24.03 11.07
CA LEU A 486 8.48 23.70 9.63
C LEU A 486 7.12 23.17 9.17
N TYR A 487 6.42 22.45 10.05
CA TYR A 487 5.18 21.74 9.69
C TYR A 487 3.91 22.42 10.20
N ASP A 488 3.98 23.26 11.24
CA ASP A 488 2.80 23.94 11.80
C ASP A 488 2.06 24.83 10.79
N GLY A 489 2.81 25.49 9.89
CA GLY A 489 2.26 26.38 8.86
C GLY A 489 1.44 25.68 7.77
N ASN A 490 1.43 24.34 7.72
CA ASN A 490 0.70 23.56 6.72
C ASN A 490 -0.66 23.07 7.22
N MET A 491 -0.99 23.30 8.49
CA MET A 491 -2.27 22.89 9.09
C MET A 491 -3.30 24.02 9.04
N LEU A 492 -4.58 23.68 8.97
CA LEU A 492 -5.70 24.64 9.02
C LEU A 492 -5.96 25.17 10.43
N LEU A 493 -5.73 24.34 11.44
CA LEU A 493 -5.96 24.70 12.85
C LEU A 493 -4.81 25.56 13.38
N ASN A 494 -4.93 26.87 13.19
CA ASN A 494 -3.93 27.84 13.65
C ASN A 494 -3.75 27.83 15.18
N GLY A 495 -2.50 27.95 15.64
CA GLY A 495 -2.15 28.08 17.06
C GLY A 495 -2.10 26.77 17.84
N VAL A 496 -2.27 25.63 17.17
CA VAL A 496 -2.13 24.30 17.77
C VAL A 496 -1.00 23.55 17.06
N THR A 497 0.06 23.23 17.79
CA THR A 497 1.16 22.40 17.30
C THR A 497 0.83 20.92 17.45
N LEU A 498 0.92 20.15 16.37
CA LEU A 498 0.68 18.71 16.43
C LEU A 498 1.81 18.02 17.20
N ARG A 499 1.46 17.13 18.13
CA ARG A 499 2.37 16.50 19.09
C ARG A 499 1.99 15.04 19.30
N ALA A 500 2.91 14.25 19.83
CA ALA A 500 2.69 12.84 20.14
C ALA A 500 1.42 12.62 21.00
N LYS A 501 1.13 13.53 21.94
CA LYS A 501 -0.10 13.51 22.75
C LYS A 501 -1.37 13.49 21.89
N HIS A 502 -1.44 14.28 20.82
CA HIS A 502 -2.65 14.36 19.99
C HIS A 502 -2.91 13.04 19.25
N ALA A 503 -1.86 12.36 18.79
CA ALA A 503 -1.98 11.01 18.23
C ALA A 503 -2.39 10.00 19.32
N ALA A 504 -1.79 10.09 20.52
CA ALA A 504 -2.12 9.24 21.66
C ALA A 504 -3.58 9.39 22.11
N ASP A 505 -4.14 10.61 22.09
CA ASP A 505 -5.56 10.87 22.38
C ASP A 505 -6.47 10.12 21.39
N GLY A 506 -6.11 10.09 20.10
CA GLY A 506 -6.80 9.29 19.09
C GLY A 506 -6.68 7.78 19.32
N VAL A 507 -5.50 7.30 19.74
CA VAL A 507 -5.28 5.89 20.09
C VAL A 507 -6.11 5.48 21.31
N LEU A 508 -6.16 6.32 22.35
CA LEU A 508 -6.99 6.10 23.53
C LEU A 508 -8.46 5.99 23.15
N PHE A 509 -8.98 6.89 22.32
CA PHE A 509 -10.34 6.83 21.82
C PHE A 509 -10.62 5.48 21.12
N LEU A 510 -9.76 5.08 20.17
CA LEU A 510 -9.89 3.83 19.42
C LEU A 510 -9.71 2.57 20.29
N ALA A 511 -8.91 2.65 21.36
CA ALA A 511 -8.71 1.54 22.29
C ALA A 511 -9.89 1.37 23.26
N SER A 512 -10.57 2.46 23.61
CA SER A 512 -11.66 2.47 24.60
C SER A 512 -13.00 1.96 24.06
N SER A 513 -13.98 1.78 24.96
CA SER A 513 -15.37 1.45 24.61
C SER A 513 -16.11 2.57 23.86
N GLU A 514 -15.60 3.81 23.87
CA GLU A 514 -16.23 4.93 23.15
C GLU A 514 -16.22 4.73 21.62
N SER A 515 -15.42 3.79 21.12
CA SER A 515 -15.32 3.41 19.72
C SER A 515 -15.88 2.00 19.45
N GLU A 516 -16.82 1.52 20.27
CA GLU A 516 -17.41 0.17 20.20
C GLU A 516 -17.97 -0.20 18.81
N LEU A 517 -18.52 0.78 18.08
CA LEU A 517 -19.03 0.59 16.71
C LEU A 517 -18.07 1.03 15.60
N ILE A 518 -16.80 1.29 15.92
CA ILE A 518 -15.79 1.75 14.96
C ILE A 518 -14.77 0.63 14.74
N THR A 519 -14.73 0.10 13.51
CA THR A 519 -13.74 -0.89 13.06
C THR A 519 -13.44 -0.66 11.57
N GLY A 520 -12.20 -0.93 11.15
CA GLY A 520 -11.69 -0.64 9.81
C GLY A 520 -11.46 0.85 9.52
N HIS A 521 -11.52 1.71 10.54
CA HIS A 521 -11.44 3.16 10.39
C HIS A 521 -9.99 3.66 10.40
N ASP A 522 -9.73 4.67 9.57
CA ASP A 522 -8.49 5.43 9.56
C ASP A 522 -8.72 6.82 10.18
N LEU A 523 -8.35 6.97 11.45
CA LEU A 523 -8.50 8.21 12.19
C LEU A 523 -7.34 9.16 11.86
N VAL A 524 -7.58 10.11 10.96
CA VAL A 524 -6.61 11.13 10.58
C VAL A 524 -6.48 12.19 11.68
N VAL A 525 -5.24 12.48 12.10
CA VAL A 525 -4.90 13.51 13.09
C VAL A 525 -3.89 14.47 12.47
N ASP A 526 -4.37 15.41 11.66
CA ASP A 526 -3.52 16.20 10.76
C ASP A 526 -3.77 17.71 10.78
N GLY A 527 -4.66 18.19 11.66
CA GLY A 527 -5.03 19.60 11.71
C GLY A 527 -5.65 20.14 10.41
N GLY A 528 -6.19 19.28 9.55
CA GLY A 528 -6.79 19.64 8.26
C GLY A 528 -5.81 19.70 7.07
N PHE A 529 -4.56 19.25 7.23
CA PHE A 529 -3.53 19.25 6.19
C PHE A 529 -4.00 18.61 4.87
N GLN A 530 -4.69 17.47 4.92
CA GLN A 530 -5.13 16.77 3.71
C GLN A 530 -6.15 17.57 2.87
N LEU A 531 -6.91 18.49 3.48
CA LEU A 531 -7.93 19.29 2.79
C LEU A 531 -7.31 20.45 1.99
N THR A 532 -6.10 20.89 2.36
CA THR A 532 -5.45 22.08 1.78
C THR A 532 -4.25 21.75 0.93
N ARG A 533 -4.22 20.59 0.25
CA ARG A 533 -3.26 20.35 -0.85
C ARG A 533 -3.33 21.55 -1.80
N SER A 534 -2.40 22.48 -1.62
CA SER A 534 -2.66 23.88 -1.94
C SER A 534 -2.78 24.02 -3.45
N VAL A 535 -3.97 24.40 -3.92
CA VAL A 535 -4.15 24.88 -5.28
C VAL A 535 -3.40 26.21 -5.47
N ILE A 536 -3.13 26.96 -4.39
CA ILE A 536 -2.31 28.19 -4.40
C ILE A 536 -1.68 28.40 -3.01
N SER A 537 -0.36 28.25 -2.88
CA SER A 537 0.41 28.83 -1.77
C SER A 537 1.62 29.51 -2.37
N SER A 538 1.37 30.72 -2.88
CA SER A 538 2.36 31.66 -3.38
C SER A 538 2.93 32.53 -2.25
N LYS A 539 3.03 32.00 -1.02
CA LYS A 539 3.67 32.73 0.08
C LYS A 539 4.96 32.01 0.45
N HIS A 540 6.08 32.71 0.20
CA HIS A 540 7.47 32.38 0.55
C HIS A 540 8.34 31.70 -0.52
N TRP A 541 8.33 32.22 -1.76
CA TRP A 541 9.57 32.22 -2.55
C TRP A 541 10.33 33.51 -2.23
N PRO A 542 11.55 33.46 -1.66
CA PRO A 542 12.37 34.67 -1.55
C PRO A 542 12.65 35.18 -2.96
N LYS A 543 12.24 36.42 -3.25
CA LYS A 543 12.77 37.15 -4.39
C LYS A 543 14.28 37.27 -4.18
N GLN A 544 15.08 36.49 -4.92
CA GLN A 544 16.44 36.92 -5.21
C GLN A 544 16.29 38.05 -6.22
N GLU A 545 16.42 39.27 -5.71
CA GLU A 545 16.74 40.44 -6.52
C GLU A 545 18.12 40.19 -7.13
N PHE A 546 18.18 40.12 -8.45
CA PHE A 546 19.42 40.29 -9.20
C PHE A 546 19.52 41.79 -9.49
N GLU A 547 20.43 42.48 -8.80
CA GLU A 547 21.14 43.63 -9.36
C GLU A 547 22.31 43.15 -10.24
#